data_AF-A0A6B3F8Q2-F1
#
_entry.id   AF-A0A6B3F8Q2-F1
#
_cell.length_a   1.000
_cell.length_b   1.000
_cell.length_c   1.000
_cell.angle_alpha   90.00
_cell.angle_beta   90.00
_cell.angle_gamma   90.00
#
_symmetry.space_group_name_H-M   'P 1'
#
loop_
_entity.id
_entity.type
_entity.pdbx_description
1 polymer ?
#
loop_
_entity_poly.entity_id
_entity_poly.type
_entity_poly.pdbx_seq_one_letter_code
_entity_poly.pdbx_strand_id
1 'polypeptide(L)'
;DTKSEGYAVGRKLDKLGLKTSDTAELSFTDVKVPVTDLLGEENKGFSYLGQNLPQERLGIAVGAYAQAAAAVRFAQQYVQDRTVFGKPVAAFQNTKFELAACKAEV
;
A
#
# COMPACT_ATOMS: atom_id res chain seq x y z
N ASP A 1 -12.37 19.93 -12.09
CA ASP A 1 -11.66 20.83 -11.15
C ASP A 1 -12.21 20.58 -9.74
N THR A 2 -11.39 20.60 -8.69
CA THR A 2 -11.87 20.45 -7.30
C THR A 2 -12.66 21.65 -6.79
N LYS A 3 -12.75 22.72 -7.58
CA LYS A 3 -13.58 23.91 -7.33
C LYS A 3 -14.91 23.89 -8.08
N SER A 4 -15.19 22.86 -8.87
CA SER A 4 -16.44 22.75 -9.63
C SER A 4 -17.64 22.75 -8.69
N GLU A 5 -18.69 23.50 -9.05
CA GLU A 5 -19.97 23.45 -8.35
C GLU A 5 -20.50 22.00 -8.35
N GLY A 6 -20.98 21.53 -7.21
CA GLY A 6 -21.46 20.16 -7.03
C GLY A 6 -20.38 19.11 -6.69
N TYR A 7 -19.09 19.46 -6.76
CA TYR A 7 -18.01 18.60 -6.26
C TYR A 7 -17.80 18.81 -4.76
N ALA A 8 -17.66 17.72 -4.00
CA ALA A 8 -17.32 17.79 -2.59
C ALA A 8 -16.40 16.64 -2.17
N VAL A 9 -15.49 16.92 -1.24
CA VAL A 9 -14.75 15.89 -0.50
C VAL A 9 -15.50 15.61 0.79
N GLY A 10 -15.93 14.36 0.95
CA GLY A 10 -16.66 13.89 2.12
C GLY A 10 -15.72 13.51 3.26
N ARG A 11 -16.11 12.47 4.00
CA ARG A 11 -15.35 12.00 5.15
C ARG A 11 -14.01 11.40 4.72
N LYS A 12 -12.96 11.74 5.48
CA LYS A 12 -11.69 10.98 5.47
C LYS A 12 -11.90 9.63 6.16
N LEU A 13 -11.53 8.54 5.49
CA LEU A 13 -11.74 7.19 6.01
C LEU A 13 -10.81 6.93 7.21
N ASP A 14 -11.39 6.37 8.28
CA ASP A 14 -10.61 5.81 9.36
C ASP A 14 -10.08 4.44 8.94
N LYS A 15 -8.75 4.32 8.89
CA LYS A 15 -8.05 3.17 8.29
C LYS A 15 -7.20 2.47 9.33
N LEU A 16 -7.18 1.13 9.27
CA LEU A 16 -6.32 0.29 10.11
C LEU A 16 -4.83 0.63 9.93
N GLY A 17 -4.39 0.82 8.68
CA GLY A 17 -3.02 1.14 8.30
C GLY A 17 -2.95 2.23 7.22
N LEU A 18 -1.74 2.53 6.74
CA LEU A 18 -1.50 3.58 5.74
C LEU A 18 -2.13 4.93 6.15
N LYS A 19 -2.04 5.29 7.43
CA LYS A 19 -2.68 6.48 8.02
C LYS A 19 -2.21 7.81 7.41
N THR A 20 -1.01 7.83 6.85
CA THR A 20 -0.41 9.00 6.18
C THR A 20 -0.92 9.20 4.75
N SER A 21 -1.51 8.17 4.13
CA SER A 21 -2.17 8.32 2.84
C SER A 21 -3.52 9.02 3.03
N ASP A 22 -3.81 10.04 2.24
CA ASP A 22 -5.14 10.65 2.25
C ASP A 22 -6.12 9.77 1.47
N THR A 23 -7.21 9.40 2.12
CA THR A 23 -8.27 8.59 1.52
C THR A 23 -9.59 9.14 2.02
N ALA A 24 -10.40 9.66 1.11
CA ALA A 24 -11.66 10.29 1.43
C ALA A 24 -12.72 9.90 0.40
N GLU A 25 -13.98 9.99 0.81
CA GLU A 25 -15.11 9.89 -0.09
C GLU A 25 -15.15 11.11 -1.01
N LEU A 26 -15.41 10.91 -2.30
CA LEU A 26 -15.62 11.99 -3.27
C LEU A 26 -17.07 11.97 -3.74
N SER A 27 -17.74 13.12 -3.72
CA SER A 27 -19.13 13.28 -4.17
C SER A 27 -19.19 14.22 -5.37
N PHE A 28 -20.06 13.87 -6.32
CA PHE A 28 -20.32 14.64 -7.54
C PHE A 28 -21.84 14.73 -7.73
N THR A 29 -22.42 15.91 -7.48
CA THR A 29 -23.86 16.17 -7.62
C THR A 29 -24.08 17.26 -8.67
N ASP A 30 -24.66 16.91 -9.82
CA ASP A 30 -24.92 17.82 -10.94
C ASP A 30 -23.69 18.63 -11.41
N VAL A 31 -22.50 18.04 -11.27
CA VAL A 31 -21.23 18.65 -11.71
C VAL A 31 -21.23 18.79 -13.23
N LYS A 32 -21.15 20.04 -13.71
CA LYS A 32 -21.00 20.33 -15.14
C LYS A 32 -19.55 20.10 -15.56
N VAL A 33 -19.34 19.16 -16.48
CA VAL A 33 -18.02 18.83 -17.04
C VAL A 33 -18.00 19.22 -18.53
N PRO A 34 -17.04 20.05 -18.99
CA PRO A 34 -16.89 20.36 -20.40
C PRO A 34 -16.63 19.10 -21.24
N VAL A 35 -17.17 19.05 -22.47
CA VAL A 35 -16.92 17.92 -23.39
C VAL A 35 -15.44 17.75 -23.74
N THR A 36 -14.66 18.82 -23.65
CA THR A 36 -13.21 18.83 -23.86
C THR A 36 -12.43 18.12 -22.77
N ASP A 37 -13.03 17.89 -21.59
CA ASP A 37 -12.40 17.19 -20.47
C ASP A 37 -12.57 15.65 -20.58
N LEU A 38 -13.22 15.17 -21.65
CA LEU A 38 -13.28 13.75 -21.94
C LEU A 38 -11.85 13.21 -22.17
N LEU A 39 -11.44 12.27 -21.31
CA LEU A 39 -10.17 11.58 -21.46
C LEU A 39 -10.30 10.44 -22.46
N GLY A 40 -9.71 10.64 -23.64
CA GLY A 40 -9.75 9.65 -24.72
C GLY A 40 -11.11 9.62 -25.41
N GLU A 41 -11.64 8.42 -25.64
CA GLU A 41 -12.90 8.19 -26.34
C GLU A 41 -14.02 7.79 -25.37
N GLU A 42 -15.25 8.19 -25.71
CA GLU A 42 -16.45 7.85 -24.94
C GLU A 42 -16.59 6.32 -24.80
N ASN A 43 -16.97 5.86 -23.61
CA ASN A 43 -17.18 4.44 -23.28
C ASN A 43 -15.93 3.54 -23.35
N LYS A 44 -14.72 4.11 -23.42
CA LYS A 44 -13.45 3.33 -23.40
C LYS A 44 -12.73 3.25 -22.06
N GLY A 45 -13.28 3.86 -21.00
CA GLY A 45 -12.62 3.98 -19.69
C GLY A 45 -12.08 2.67 -19.11
N PHE A 46 -12.84 1.57 -19.20
CA PHE A 46 -12.38 0.27 -18.70
C PHE A 46 -11.15 -0.25 -19.45
N SER A 47 -11.10 -0.05 -20.78
CA SER A 47 -9.96 -0.48 -21.58
C SER A 47 -8.70 0.32 -21.22
N TYR A 48 -8.84 1.62 -20.97
CA TYR A 48 -7.72 2.46 -20.55
C TYR A 48 -7.22 2.07 -19.16
N LEU A 49 -8.12 1.83 -18.21
CA LEU A 49 -7.76 1.30 -16.88
C LEU A 49 -7.06 -0.05 -16.99
N GLY A 50 -7.58 -0.96 -17.82
CA GLY A 50 -7.01 -2.29 -18.02
C GLY A 50 -5.56 -2.28 -18.50
N GLN A 51 -5.14 -1.26 -19.25
CA GLN A 51 -3.76 -1.09 -19.70
C GLN A 51 -2.80 -0.70 -18.56
N ASN A 52 -3.29 0.04 -17.55
CA ASN A 52 -2.48 0.50 -16.42
C ASN A 52 -2.35 -0.54 -15.30
N LEU A 53 -3.35 -1.42 -15.15
CA LEU A 53 -3.38 -2.42 -14.08
C LEU A 53 -2.10 -3.28 -13.96
N PRO A 54 -1.45 -3.75 -15.03
CA PRO A 54 -0.20 -4.49 -14.92
C PRO A 54 0.93 -3.69 -14.25
N GLN A 55 1.06 -2.41 -14.60
CA GLN A 55 2.08 -1.53 -14.01
C GLN A 55 1.77 -1.22 -12.55
N GLU A 56 0.51 -0.97 -12.21
CA GLU A 56 0.07 -0.75 -10.82
C GLU A 56 0.35 -1.98 -9.95
N ARG A 57 0.05 -3.19 -10.46
CA ARG A 57 0.36 -4.46 -9.78
C ARG A 57 1.85 -4.64 -9.55
N LEU A 58 2.69 -4.28 -10.53
CA LEU A 58 4.14 -4.32 -10.36
C LEU A 58 4.58 -3.36 -9.24
N GLY A 59 4.03 -2.14 -9.20
CA GLY A 59 4.31 -1.18 -8.13
C GLY A 59 3.96 -1.72 -6.74
N ILE A 60 2.80 -2.37 -6.61
CA ILE A 60 2.38 -3.03 -5.36
C ILE A 60 3.37 -4.14 -4.97
N ALA A 61 3.78 -4.99 -5.92
CA ALA A 61 4.71 -6.08 -5.66
C ALA A 61 6.07 -5.59 -5.17
N VAL A 62 6.62 -4.53 -5.80
CA VAL A 62 7.88 -3.90 -5.37
C VAL A 62 7.75 -3.33 -3.96
N GLY A 63 6.66 -2.64 -3.66
CA GLY A 63 6.38 -2.11 -2.32
C GLY A 63 6.30 -3.20 -1.26
N ALA A 64 5.56 -4.27 -1.55
CA ALA A 64 5.40 -5.41 -0.65
C ALA A 64 6.74 -6.11 -0.37
N TYR A 65 7.56 -6.31 -1.40
CA TYR A 65 8.92 -6.85 -1.26
C TYR A 65 9.77 -5.99 -0.32
N ALA A 66 9.82 -4.67 -0.57
CA ALA A 66 10.64 -3.76 0.21
C ALA A 66 10.22 -3.73 1.69
N GLN A 67 8.91 -3.77 1.95
CA GLN A 67 8.34 -3.84 3.31
C GLN A 67 8.68 -5.16 3.99
N ALA A 68 8.53 -6.29 3.30
CA ALA A 68 8.87 -7.60 3.85
C ALA A 68 10.38 -7.69 4.17
N ALA A 69 11.24 -7.18 3.28
CA ALA A 69 12.68 -7.16 3.49
C ALA A 69 13.07 -6.30 4.69
N ALA A 70 12.39 -5.16 4.88
CA ALA A 70 12.57 -4.31 6.06
C ALA A 70 12.10 -5.01 7.34
N ALA A 71 10.95 -5.69 7.31
CA ALA A 71 10.43 -6.43 8.45
C ALA A 71 11.40 -7.52 8.93
N VAL A 72 11.98 -8.29 8.01
CA VAL A 72 13.01 -9.30 8.34
C VAL A 72 14.24 -8.65 8.98
N ARG A 73 14.72 -7.53 8.43
CA ARG A 73 15.86 -6.78 9.03
C ARG A 73 15.56 -6.29 10.45
N PHE A 74 14.38 -5.71 10.66
CA PHE A 74 13.98 -5.23 11.99
C PHE A 74 13.81 -6.38 12.99
N ALA A 75 13.21 -7.48 12.56
CA ALA A 75 13.08 -8.68 13.39
C ALA A 75 14.46 -9.24 13.75
N GLN A 76 15.38 -9.34 12.78
CA GLN A 76 16.75 -9.78 13.01
C GLN A 76 17.47 -8.93 14.06
N GLN A 77 17.41 -7.60 13.91
CA GLN A 77 18.02 -6.68 14.89
C GLN A 77 17.41 -6.89 16.28
N TYR A 78 16.07 -6.91 16.36
CA TYR A 78 15.38 -7.06 17.63
C TYR A 78 15.76 -8.34 18.37
N VAL A 79 15.84 -9.48 17.67
CA VAL A 79 16.18 -10.76 18.32
C VAL A 79 17.65 -10.86 18.73
N GLN A 80 18.54 -10.11 18.08
CA GLN A 80 19.95 -10.02 18.48
C GLN A 80 20.12 -9.20 19.77
N ASP A 81 19.36 -8.12 19.91
CA ASP A 81 19.45 -7.23 21.08
C ASP A 81 18.65 -7.76 22.28
N ARG A 82 17.51 -8.40 22.03
CA ARG A 82 16.62 -8.87 23.10
C ARG A 82 17.20 -10.10 23.78
N THR A 83 17.44 -10.01 25.09
CA THR A 83 17.87 -11.14 25.93
C THR A 83 16.71 -11.71 26.76
N VAL A 84 16.55 -13.03 26.76
CA VAL A 84 15.62 -13.78 27.60
C VAL A 84 16.24 -15.10 28.03
N PHE A 85 15.94 -15.58 29.24
CA PHE A 85 16.53 -16.81 29.81
C PHE A 85 18.07 -16.85 29.72
N GLY A 86 18.72 -15.70 29.96
CA GLY A 86 20.17 -15.58 30.02
C GLY A 86 20.91 -15.55 28.67
N LYS A 87 20.22 -15.48 27.53
CA LYS A 87 20.86 -15.34 26.20
C LYS A 87 20.00 -14.53 25.21
N PRO A 88 20.58 -14.03 24.12
CA PRO A 88 19.81 -13.37 23.06
C PRO A 88 18.71 -14.28 22.49
N VAL A 89 17.57 -13.71 22.10
CA VAL A 89 16.47 -14.43 21.44
C VAL A 89 16.97 -15.08 20.13
N ALA A 90 17.93 -14.47 19.45
CA ALA A 90 18.59 -15.02 18.26
C ALA A 90 19.32 -16.36 18.52
N ALA A 91 19.65 -16.68 19.78
CA ALA A 91 20.34 -17.92 20.12
C ALA A 91 19.39 -19.14 20.18
N PHE A 92 18.08 -18.95 20.18
CA PHE A 92 17.10 -20.04 20.20
C PHE A 92 16.87 -20.61 18.80
N GLN A 93 16.77 -21.94 18.71
CA GLN A 93 16.63 -22.66 17.44
C GLN A 93 15.36 -22.26 16.68
N ASN A 94 14.22 -22.16 17.38
CA ASN A 94 12.94 -21.75 16.79
C ASN A 94 13.08 -20.41 16.05
N THR A 95 13.63 -19.39 16.71
CA THR A 95 13.83 -18.06 16.13
C THR A 95 14.69 -18.10 14.87
N LYS A 96 15.74 -18.93 14.84
CA LYS A 96 16.59 -19.09 13.65
C LYS A 96 15.81 -19.69 12.48
N PHE A 97 15.00 -20.70 12.72
CA PHE A 97 14.19 -21.33 11.67
C PHE A 97 13.13 -20.38 11.13
N GLU A 98 12.42 -19.65 12.00
CA GLU A 98 11.42 -18.67 11.58
C GLU A 98 12.05 -17.55 10.73
N LEU A 99 13.17 -16.98 11.17
CA LEU A 99 13.87 -15.96 10.40
C LEU A 99 14.41 -16.49 9.07
N ALA A 100 14.91 -17.72 9.03
CA ALA A 100 15.35 -18.35 7.78
C ALA A 100 14.19 -18.57 6.81
N ALA A 101 13.04 -19.03 7.30
CA ALA A 101 11.83 -19.21 6.49
C ALA A 101 11.34 -17.86 5.92
N CYS A 102 11.21 -16.82 6.76
CA CYS A 102 10.85 -15.49 6.28
C CYS A 102 11.86 -14.94 5.27
N LYS A 103 13.16 -15.22 5.44
CA LYS A 103 14.19 -14.74 4.52
C LYS A 103 14.22 -15.51 3.19
N ALA A 104 13.75 -16.75 3.15
CA ALA A 104 13.66 -17.51 1.91
C ALA A 104 12.54 -16.98 0.99
N GLU A 105 11.46 -16.46 1.57
CA GLU A 105 10.30 -15.89 0.86
C GLU A 105 10.49 -14.41 0.46
N VAL A 106 11.64 -13.81 0.84
CA VAL A 106 11.96 -12.38 0.64
C VAL A 106 13.40 -12.18 0.19
#